data_AF-S8C569-F1
#
_entry.id   AF-S8C569-F1
#
_cell.length_a   1.000
_cell.length_b   1.000
_cell.length_c   1.000
_cell.angle_alpha   90.00
_cell.angle_beta   90.00
_cell.angle_gamma   90.00
#
_symmetry.space_group_name_H-M   'P 1'
#
loop_
_entity.id
_entity.type
_entity.pdbx_description
1 polymer ?
#
loop_
_entity_poly.entity_id
_entity_poly.type
_entity_poly.pdbx_seq_one_letter_code
_entity_poly.pdbx_strand_id
1 'polypeptide(L)'
;IFDTRQAFLSLCQGNHYQYDTLRRAKHSSMMVLYHLHNPSAPAFVAQCAVCHRDIEAGQGWHCGTCPDYDMCNACYQKDEGRNHPHSLINLQSHDQNAYKKQARQSRVLQLRKMLELLVHASLCQSRSCEYPNCRKVKGLFRHGIVCTTRASGGCLVCKRMWYLLQLHSRACKESNCQVPRCRDMREHVRRLQQQSDTRRRAAVMEMVRQRAAESAGN
;
A
#
# COMPACT_ATOMS: atom_id res chain seq x y z
N ILE A 1 11.12 7.11 11.59
CA ILE A 1 11.44 8.53 11.25
C ILE A 1 10.33 9.48 11.69
N PHE A 2 9.06 9.09 11.60
CA PHE A 2 7.92 9.94 12.01
C PHE A 2 7.38 9.64 13.41
N ASP A 3 8.09 8.82 14.19
CA ASP A 3 7.62 8.29 15.48
C ASP A 3 7.81 9.29 16.63
N THR A 4 8.72 10.26 16.46
CA THR A 4 8.97 11.32 17.44
C THR A 4 9.08 12.67 16.75
N ARG A 5 8.69 13.73 17.46
CA ARG A 5 8.87 15.12 17.00
C ARG A 5 10.32 15.41 16.64
N GLN A 6 11.27 14.89 17.43
CA GLN A 6 12.69 15.11 17.22
C GLN A 6 13.18 14.49 15.90
N ALA A 7 12.78 13.24 15.61
CA ALA A 7 13.19 12.56 14.38
C ALA A 7 12.63 13.26 13.12
N PHE A 8 11.40 13.77 13.19
CA PHE A 8 10.83 14.57 12.11
C PHE A 8 11.57 15.89 11.91
N LEU A 9 11.94 16.59 12.98
CA LEU A 9 12.74 17.82 12.90
C LEU A 9 14.11 17.56 12.28
N SER A 10 14.79 16.49 12.69
CA SER A 10 16.08 16.09 12.11
C SER A 10 15.98 15.77 10.62
N LEU A 11 14.90 15.10 10.18
CA LEU A 11 14.64 14.87 8.75
C LEU A 11 14.49 16.18 7.97
N CYS A 12 13.64 17.08 8.47
CA CYS A 12 13.37 18.37 7.82
C CYS A 12 14.60 19.27 7.76
N GLN A 13 15.39 19.30 8.83
CA GLN A 13 16.63 20.08 8.91
C GLN A 13 17.70 19.51 7.97
N GLY A 14 17.97 18.20 8.05
CA GLY A 14 19.03 17.60 7.23
C GLY A 14 18.73 17.56 5.73
N ASN A 15 17.45 17.63 5.33
CA ASN A 15 17.06 17.73 3.91
C ASN A 15 16.67 19.15 3.48
N HIS A 16 16.86 20.15 4.34
CA HIS A 16 16.57 21.55 4.05
C HIS A 16 15.14 21.78 3.53
N TYR A 17 14.15 21.12 4.14
CA TYR A 17 12.76 21.30 3.74
C TYR A 17 12.27 22.71 4.10
N GLN A 18 11.93 23.47 3.06
CA GLN A 18 11.52 24.87 3.15
C GLN A 18 10.06 25.05 2.74
N TYR A 19 9.42 26.06 3.32
CA TYR A 19 8.00 26.42 3.11
C TYR A 19 7.79 27.91 2.80
N ASP A 20 8.88 28.63 2.52
CA ASP A 20 8.92 30.06 2.19
C ASP A 20 8.31 30.40 0.83
N THR A 21 8.36 29.47 -0.13
CA THR A 21 7.73 29.62 -1.45
C THR A 21 6.80 28.44 -1.74
N LEU A 22 5.76 28.68 -2.57
CA LEU A 22 4.82 27.63 -2.95
C LEU A 22 5.52 26.43 -3.61
N ARG A 23 6.55 26.69 -4.42
CA ARG A 23 7.35 25.63 -5.08
C ARG A 23 8.06 24.76 -4.04
N ARG A 24 8.76 25.38 -3.09
CA ARG A 24 9.49 24.68 -2.02
C ARG A 24 8.54 23.94 -1.10
N ALA A 25 7.43 24.56 -0.69
CA ALA A 25 6.39 23.93 0.12
C ALA A 25 5.80 22.66 -0.53
N LYS A 26 5.51 22.70 -1.84
CA LYS A 26 5.05 21.53 -2.59
C LYS A 26 6.09 20.41 -2.60
N HIS A 27 7.36 20.74 -2.86
CA HIS A 27 8.45 19.77 -2.88
C HIS A 27 8.66 19.14 -1.50
N SER A 28 8.82 19.95 -0.46
CA SER A 28 8.98 19.51 0.94
C SER A 28 7.83 18.61 1.38
N SER A 29 6.58 18.99 1.07
CA SER A 29 5.40 18.18 1.41
C SER A 29 5.37 16.86 0.65
N MET A 30 5.75 16.86 -0.63
CA MET A 30 5.85 15.64 -1.43
C MET A 30 6.91 14.68 -0.89
N MET A 31 8.08 15.20 -0.47
CA MET A 31 9.15 14.39 0.11
C MET A 31 8.76 13.81 1.46
N VAL A 32 8.09 14.58 2.31
CA VAL A 32 7.53 14.06 3.58
C VAL A 32 6.53 12.92 3.31
N LEU A 33 5.60 13.10 2.36
CA LEU A 33 4.67 12.04 1.94
C LEU A 33 5.41 10.81 1.40
N TYR A 34 6.47 11.00 0.61
CA TYR A 34 7.28 9.92 0.09
C TYR A 34 7.89 9.08 1.23
N HIS A 35 8.50 9.70 2.24
CA HIS A 35 9.08 8.97 3.38
C HIS A 35 8.01 8.33 4.29
N LEU A 36 6.81 8.91 4.38
CA LEU A 36 5.67 8.29 5.07
C LEU A 36 5.22 7.00 4.37
N HIS A 37 5.16 7.01 3.04
CA HIS A 37 4.78 5.84 2.26
C HIS A 37 5.94 4.85 2.05
N ASN A 38 7.19 5.27 2.28
CA ASN A 38 8.39 4.46 2.15
C ASN A 38 9.31 4.60 3.39
N PRO A 39 8.93 4.04 4.55
CA PRO A 39 9.68 4.21 5.79
C PRO A 39 11.11 3.68 5.76
N SER A 40 11.39 2.74 4.86
CA SER A 40 12.73 2.16 4.64
C SER A 40 13.57 2.92 3.61
N ALA A 41 13.04 3.99 2.99
CA ALA A 41 13.84 4.82 2.09
C ALA A 41 14.85 5.64 2.91
N PRO A 42 16.10 5.79 2.44
CA PRO A 42 17.10 6.59 3.14
C PRO A 42 16.59 8.00 3.39
N ALA A 43 16.60 8.43 4.64
CA ALA A 43 16.16 9.76 5.05
C ALA A 43 17.15 10.87 4.64
N PHE A 44 18.40 10.51 4.39
CA PHE A 44 19.49 11.42 4.05
C PHE A 44 20.25 10.84 2.86
N VAL A 45 20.75 11.73 2.01
CA VAL A 45 21.58 11.35 0.88
C VAL A 45 23.00 11.15 1.39
N ALA A 46 23.56 9.96 1.22
CA ALA A 46 24.94 9.67 1.58
C ALA A 46 25.88 10.44 0.65
N GLN A 47 27.00 10.97 1.16
CA GLN A 47 28.01 11.64 0.34
C GLN A 47 29.23 10.75 0.16
N CYS A 48 29.80 10.76 -1.04
CA CYS A 48 31.00 9.99 -1.33
C CYS A 48 32.20 10.53 -0.54
N ALA A 49 32.82 9.70 0.27
CA ALA A 49 34.00 10.05 1.07
C ALA A 49 35.20 10.51 0.22
N VAL A 50 35.23 10.15 -1.07
CA VAL A 50 36.34 10.47 -1.99
C VAL A 50 36.06 11.72 -2.83
N CYS A 51 34.87 11.86 -3.42
CA CYS A 51 34.56 12.98 -4.33
C CYS A 51 33.54 13.98 -3.78
N HIS A 52 33.04 13.76 -2.56
CA HIS A 52 32.06 14.58 -1.85
C HIS A 52 30.76 14.86 -2.62
N ARG A 53 30.51 14.12 -3.69
CA ARG A 53 29.23 14.15 -4.40
C ARG A 53 28.23 13.24 -3.71
N ASP A 54 26.99 13.68 -3.74
CA ASP A 54 25.84 12.90 -3.33
C ASP A 54 25.82 11.55 -4.07
N ILE A 55 25.70 10.48 -3.30
CA ILE A 55 25.56 9.12 -3.79
C ILE A 55 24.08 8.89 -4.05
N GLU A 56 23.74 8.66 -5.32
CA GLU A 56 22.38 8.30 -5.69
C GLU A 56 21.93 7.05 -4.91
N ALA A 57 20.68 7.07 -4.43
CA ALA A 57 20.14 6.00 -3.61
C ALA A 57 20.27 4.64 -4.31
N GLY A 58 21.01 3.71 -3.68
CA GLY A 58 21.28 2.38 -4.22
C GLY A 58 22.42 2.29 -5.23
N GLN A 59 23.23 3.33 -5.39
CA GLN A 59 24.39 3.36 -6.29
C GLN A 59 25.70 3.73 -5.56
N GLY A 60 26.03 2.98 -4.51
CA GLY A 60 27.26 3.20 -3.75
C GLY A 60 27.72 1.97 -2.99
N TRP A 61 28.81 2.13 -2.26
CA TRP A 61 29.51 1.10 -1.51
C TRP A 61 29.70 1.58 -0.08
N HIS A 62 29.25 0.80 0.90
CA HIS A 62 29.26 1.16 2.31
C HIS A 62 30.26 0.31 3.09
N CYS A 63 31.04 0.92 3.98
CA CYS A 63 31.82 0.17 4.95
C CYS A 63 30.99 -0.13 6.21
N GLY A 64 30.75 -1.40 6.53
CA GLY A 64 30.07 -1.78 7.78
C GLY A 64 30.90 -1.60 9.05
N THR A 65 32.20 -1.30 8.92
CA THR A 65 33.14 -1.18 10.04
C THR A 65 33.46 0.29 10.38
N CYS A 66 33.57 1.15 9.36
CA CYS A 66 33.87 2.57 9.55
C CYS A 66 32.56 3.39 9.58
N PRO A 67 32.37 4.26 10.58
CA PRO A 67 31.24 5.18 10.60
C PRO A 67 31.25 6.07 9.35
N ASP A 68 30.11 6.18 8.68
CA ASP A 68 29.84 7.12 7.59
C ASP A 68 30.82 7.06 6.39
N TYR A 69 31.45 5.89 6.15
CA TYR A 69 32.30 5.70 4.97
C TYR A 69 31.50 5.08 3.82
N ASP A 70 30.97 5.95 2.97
CA ASP A 70 30.29 5.59 1.73
C ASP A 70 31.08 6.05 0.50
N MET A 71 31.11 5.22 -0.55
CA MET A 71 31.81 5.53 -1.80
C MET A 71 30.89 5.31 -3.00
N CYS A 72 30.85 6.27 -3.93
CA CYS A 72 30.06 6.11 -5.16
C CYS A 72 30.67 5.07 -6.11
N ASN A 73 29.85 4.50 -7.00
CA ASN A 73 30.30 3.53 -7.99
C ASN A 73 31.46 4.02 -8.87
N ALA A 74 31.47 5.31 -9.23
CA ALA A 74 32.53 5.89 -10.06
C ALA A 74 33.90 5.96 -9.33
N CYS A 75 33.89 6.16 -8.01
CA CYS A 75 35.11 6.12 -7.19
C CYS A 75 35.51 4.68 -6.90
N TYR A 76 34.54 3.78 -6.67
CA TYR A 76 34.80 2.36 -6.51
C TYR A 76 35.41 1.72 -7.75
N GLN A 77 34.95 2.05 -8.96
CA GLN A 77 35.53 1.51 -10.19
C GLN A 77 36.97 1.97 -10.46
N LYS A 78 37.39 3.10 -9.89
CA LYS A 78 38.74 3.64 -10.09
C LYS A 78 39.77 3.00 -9.17
N ASP A 79 39.43 2.85 -7.90
CA ASP A 79 40.37 2.39 -6.87
C ASP A 79 39.99 1.02 -6.27
N GLU A 80 38.86 0.42 -6.67
CA GLU A 80 38.30 -0.84 -6.13
C GLU A 80 38.18 -0.86 -4.59
N GLY A 81 38.16 0.31 -3.95
CA GLY A 81 38.21 0.41 -2.49
C GLY A 81 39.59 0.11 -1.87
N ARG A 82 40.66 -0.02 -2.67
CA ARG A 82 42.04 -0.29 -2.18
C ARG A 82 42.57 0.78 -1.23
N ASN A 83 42.05 2.01 -1.33
CA ASN A 83 42.39 3.12 -0.44
C ASN A 83 41.64 3.07 0.90
N HIS A 84 40.84 2.01 1.15
CA HIS A 84 40.16 1.79 2.41
C HIS A 84 40.49 0.40 2.97
N PRO A 85 40.90 0.27 4.25
CA PRO A 85 41.39 -1.00 4.80
C PRO A 85 40.31 -2.07 5.00
N HIS A 86 39.02 -1.74 4.89
CA HIS A 86 37.91 -2.67 5.06
C HIS A 86 37.18 -2.96 3.75
N SER A 87 36.64 -4.17 3.62
CA SER A 87 35.80 -4.53 2.47
C SER A 87 34.51 -3.72 2.44
N LEU A 88 34.21 -3.14 1.27
CA LEU A 88 32.99 -2.36 1.08
C LEU A 88 31.85 -3.26 0.57
N ILE A 89 30.65 -3.01 1.10
CA ILE A 89 29.42 -3.72 0.76
C ILE A 89 28.66 -2.88 -0.26
N ASN A 90 28.31 -3.48 -1.41
CA ASN A 90 27.56 -2.78 -2.44
C ASN A 90 26.11 -2.51 -1.99
N LEU A 91 25.72 -1.22 -1.90
CA LEU A 91 24.35 -0.78 -1.63
C LEU A 91 23.39 -1.05 -2.79
N GLN A 92 23.88 -1.50 -3.96
CA GLN A 92 23.07 -2.04 -5.07
C GLN A 92 22.32 -3.32 -4.69
N SER A 93 22.36 -3.78 -3.44
CA SER A 93 21.39 -4.74 -2.92
C SER A 93 19.98 -4.11 -2.87
N HIS A 94 19.42 -3.95 -4.06
CA HIS A 94 18.13 -4.37 -4.59
C HIS A 94 17.16 -5.20 -3.73
N ASP A 95 17.38 -5.37 -2.43
CA ASP A 95 16.57 -6.23 -1.61
C ASP A 95 15.34 -5.51 -1.06
N GLN A 96 15.35 -4.20 -0.80
CA GLN A 96 14.14 -3.52 -0.30
C GLN A 96 13.00 -3.50 -1.32
N ASN A 97 13.29 -3.21 -2.60
CA ASN A 97 12.26 -3.20 -3.65
C ASN A 97 11.91 -4.61 -4.13
N ALA A 98 12.88 -5.53 -4.22
CA ALA A 98 12.60 -6.93 -4.52
C ALA A 98 11.82 -7.61 -3.39
N TYR A 99 12.19 -7.40 -2.12
CA TYR A 99 11.47 -7.86 -0.94
C TYR A 99 10.08 -7.22 -0.83
N LYS A 100 9.93 -5.92 -1.06
CA LYS A 100 8.59 -5.27 -1.09
C LYS A 100 7.74 -5.84 -2.23
N LYS A 101 8.31 -6.07 -3.41
CA LYS A 101 7.63 -6.69 -4.56
C LYS A 101 7.26 -8.14 -4.27
N GLN A 102 8.16 -8.93 -3.68
CA GLN A 102 7.97 -10.32 -3.30
C GLN A 102 6.95 -10.45 -2.16
N ALA A 103 7.02 -9.59 -1.14
CA ALA A 103 6.03 -9.52 -0.06
C ALA A 103 4.65 -9.10 -0.58
N ARG A 104 4.59 -8.16 -1.54
CA ARG A 104 3.34 -7.81 -2.23
C ARG A 104 2.80 -8.97 -3.04
N GLN A 105 3.64 -9.66 -3.80
CA GLN A 105 3.26 -10.84 -4.59
C GLN A 105 2.78 -11.98 -3.68
N SER A 106 3.48 -12.25 -2.58
CA SER A 106 3.10 -13.25 -1.59
C SER A 106 1.76 -12.92 -0.94
N ARG A 107 1.52 -11.65 -0.55
CA ARG A 107 0.23 -11.19 -0.05
C ARG A 107 -0.90 -11.37 -1.08
N VAL A 108 -0.65 -11.04 -2.35
CA VAL A 108 -1.63 -11.23 -3.42
C VAL A 108 -1.95 -12.72 -3.63
N LEU A 109 -0.94 -13.59 -3.60
CA LEU A 109 -1.12 -15.03 -3.71
C LEU A 109 -1.90 -15.61 -2.53
N GLN A 110 -1.56 -15.20 -1.30
CA GLN A 110 -2.30 -15.59 -0.11
C GLN A 110 -3.75 -15.14 -0.16
N LEU A 111 -4.01 -13.89 -0.61
CA LEU A 111 -5.36 -13.38 -0.80
C LEU A 111 -6.14 -14.23 -1.82
N ARG A 112 -5.54 -14.57 -2.97
CA ARG A 112 -6.17 -15.46 -3.97
C ARG A 112 -6.55 -16.81 -3.38
N LYS A 113 -5.61 -17.49 -2.71
CA LYS A 113 -5.86 -18.77 -2.03
C LYS A 113 -6.98 -18.66 -1.00
N MET A 114 -7.04 -17.55 -0.27
CA MET A 114 -8.11 -17.30 0.70
C MET A 114 -9.47 -17.13 0.02
N LEU A 115 -9.54 -16.44 -1.11
CA LEU A 115 -10.78 -16.30 -1.89
C LEU A 115 -11.23 -17.64 -2.51
N GLU A 116 -10.29 -18.43 -3.02
CA GLU A 116 -10.56 -19.80 -3.51
C GLU A 116 -11.10 -20.69 -2.38
N LEU A 117 -10.50 -20.60 -1.19
CA LEU A 117 -10.99 -21.30 0.00
C LEU A 117 -12.42 -20.89 0.39
N LEU A 118 -12.79 -19.61 0.25
CA LEU A 118 -14.17 -19.16 0.48
C LEU A 118 -15.15 -19.81 -0.49
N VAL A 119 -14.81 -19.85 -1.78
CA VAL A 119 -15.62 -20.51 -2.81
C VAL A 119 -15.72 -22.00 -2.53
N HIS A 120 -14.59 -22.66 -2.29
CA HIS A 120 -14.55 -24.08 -1.94
C HIS A 120 -15.43 -24.38 -0.72
N ALA A 121 -15.24 -23.67 0.38
CA ALA A 121 -15.98 -23.90 1.62
C ALA A 121 -17.49 -23.67 1.46
N SER A 122 -17.90 -22.78 0.54
CA SER A 122 -19.32 -22.53 0.22
C SER A 122 -19.98 -23.68 -0.56
N LEU A 123 -19.21 -24.39 -1.39
CA LEU A 123 -19.69 -25.50 -2.21
C LEU A 123 -19.48 -26.87 -1.55
N CYS A 124 -18.49 -26.97 -0.65
CA CYS A 124 -18.07 -28.22 -0.07
C CYS A 124 -19.11 -28.75 0.93
N GLN A 125 -19.59 -29.97 0.71
CA GLN A 125 -20.54 -30.65 1.60
C GLN A 125 -19.86 -31.63 2.57
N SER A 126 -18.62 -32.04 2.28
CA SER A 126 -17.88 -33.00 3.13
C SER A 126 -17.65 -32.49 4.55
N ARG A 127 -17.96 -33.33 5.55
CA ARG A 127 -17.71 -33.07 6.98
C ARG A 127 -16.23 -33.27 7.34
N SER A 128 -15.54 -34.15 6.60
CA SER A 128 -14.13 -34.51 6.81
C SER A 128 -13.21 -33.98 5.72
N CYS A 129 -13.54 -32.85 5.10
CA CYS A 129 -12.73 -32.27 4.02
C CYS A 129 -11.26 -32.04 4.44
N GLU A 130 -10.33 -32.52 3.60
CA GLU A 130 -8.89 -32.41 3.76
C GLU A 130 -8.32 -31.06 3.30
N TYR A 131 -9.12 -30.27 2.56
CA TYR A 131 -8.70 -28.97 2.08
C TYR A 131 -8.35 -28.05 3.28
N PRO A 132 -7.14 -27.45 3.31
CA PRO A 132 -6.67 -26.69 4.45
C PRO A 132 -7.64 -25.58 4.88
N ASN A 133 -7.93 -25.49 6.17
CA ASN A 133 -8.81 -24.48 6.76
C ASN A 133 -10.28 -24.48 6.28
N CYS A 134 -10.72 -25.43 5.44
CA CYS A 134 -12.11 -25.54 4.98
C CYS A 134 -13.11 -25.62 6.15
N ARG A 135 -12.82 -26.47 7.15
CA ARG A 135 -13.66 -26.61 8.36
C ARG A 135 -13.79 -25.29 9.14
N LYS A 136 -12.71 -24.50 9.24
CA LYS A 136 -12.71 -23.21 9.94
C LYS A 136 -13.61 -22.21 9.22
N VAL A 137 -13.50 -22.11 7.89
CA VAL A 137 -14.32 -21.20 7.08
C VAL A 137 -15.80 -21.60 7.11
N LYS A 138 -16.12 -22.90 7.04
CA LYS A 138 -17.49 -23.40 7.27
C LYS A 138 -18.03 -23.01 8.65
N GLY A 139 -17.18 -23.03 9.68
CA GLY A 139 -17.51 -22.54 11.02
C GLY A 139 -17.92 -21.07 11.04
N LEU A 140 -17.22 -20.22 10.27
CA LEU A 140 -17.58 -18.80 10.13
C LEU A 140 -18.98 -18.64 9.50
N PHE A 141 -19.28 -19.39 8.44
CA PHE A 141 -20.60 -19.34 7.82
C PHE A 141 -21.72 -19.78 8.78
N ARG A 142 -21.52 -20.88 9.51
CA ARG A 142 -22.47 -21.33 10.54
C ARG A 142 -22.68 -20.27 11.61
N HIS A 143 -21.60 -19.66 12.12
CA HIS A 143 -21.71 -18.56 13.06
C HIS A 143 -22.54 -17.40 12.49
N GLY A 144 -22.31 -17.03 11.23
CA GLY A 144 -23.07 -15.96 10.56
C GLY A 144 -24.57 -16.22 10.45
N ILE A 145 -24.99 -17.48 10.41
CA ILE A 145 -26.40 -17.89 10.37
C ILE A 145 -27.05 -17.73 11.76
N VAL A 146 -26.37 -18.19 12.81
CA VAL A 146 -26.93 -18.24 14.17
C VAL A 146 -26.70 -16.97 15.00
N CYS A 147 -25.74 -16.13 14.62
CA CYS A 147 -25.34 -14.95 15.41
C CYS A 147 -26.36 -13.81 15.29
N THR A 148 -27.00 -13.45 16.40
CA THR A 148 -27.97 -12.35 16.50
C THR A 148 -27.32 -10.98 16.72
N THR A 149 -26.15 -10.93 17.37
CA THR A 149 -25.38 -9.68 17.59
C THR A 149 -24.91 -9.05 16.27
N ARG A 150 -24.62 -9.87 15.25
CA ARG A 150 -24.17 -9.46 13.90
C ARG A 150 -22.93 -8.54 13.91
N ALA A 151 -22.47 -8.15 12.72
CA ALA A 151 -21.36 -7.21 12.60
C ALA A 151 -21.76 -5.79 13.08
N SER A 152 -23.02 -5.39 12.85
CA SER A 152 -23.59 -4.10 13.26
C SER A 152 -23.65 -3.93 14.77
N GLY A 153 -24.01 -4.99 15.52
CA GLY A 153 -24.00 -4.99 16.98
C GLY A 153 -22.63 -5.32 17.60
N GLY A 154 -21.55 -5.37 16.81
CA GLY A 154 -20.19 -5.42 17.32
C GLY A 154 -19.50 -6.79 17.33
N CYS A 155 -20.13 -7.88 16.87
CA CYS A 155 -19.50 -9.20 16.88
C CYS A 155 -18.23 -9.26 16.01
N LEU A 156 -17.08 -9.57 16.64
CA LEU A 156 -15.77 -9.61 15.98
C LEU A 156 -15.68 -10.71 14.92
N VAL A 157 -16.30 -11.87 15.15
CA VAL A 157 -16.32 -12.99 14.18
C VAL A 157 -17.12 -12.59 12.95
N CYS A 158 -18.29 -11.97 13.13
CA CYS A 158 -19.08 -11.43 12.03
C CYS A 158 -18.33 -10.32 11.28
N LYS A 159 -17.62 -9.42 11.96
CA LYS A 159 -16.80 -8.38 11.31
C LYS A 159 -15.70 -8.97 10.43
N ARG A 160 -14.97 -9.98 10.92
CA ARG A 160 -13.95 -10.70 10.15
C ARG A 160 -14.55 -11.41 8.93
N MET A 161 -15.64 -12.15 9.12
CA MET A 161 -16.34 -12.82 8.03
C MET A 161 -16.85 -11.82 6.98
N TRP A 162 -17.44 -10.71 7.43
CA TRP A 162 -17.95 -9.65 6.55
C TRP A 162 -16.84 -9.06 5.68
N TYR A 163 -15.67 -8.79 6.27
CA TYR A 163 -14.52 -8.31 5.52
C TYR A 163 -14.10 -9.27 4.40
N LEU A 164 -14.05 -10.58 4.69
CA LEU A 164 -13.72 -11.60 3.70
C LEU A 164 -14.74 -11.67 2.56
N LEU A 165 -16.03 -11.65 2.90
CA LEU A 165 -17.11 -11.65 1.92
C LEU A 165 -17.08 -10.39 1.03
N GLN A 166 -16.75 -9.23 1.61
CA GLN A 166 -16.62 -7.96 0.88
C GLN A 166 -15.42 -7.95 -0.07
N LEU A 167 -14.29 -8.54 0.33
CA LEU A 167 -13.14 -8.72 -0.56
C LEU A 167 -13.52 -9.62 -1.76
N HIS A 168 -14.20 -10.73 -1.49
CA HIS A 168 -14.69 -11.61 -2.53
C HIS A 168 -15.68 -10.90 -3.47
N SER A 169 -16.68 -10.20 -2.93
CA SER A 169 -17.72 -9.54 -3.74
C SER A 169 -17.15 -8.50 -4.70
N ARG A 170 -16.09 -7.80 -4.31
CA ARG A 170 -15.39 -6.81 -5.16
C ARG A 170 -14.63 -7.47 -6.32
N ALA A 171 -14.08 -8.67 -6.11
CA ALA A 171 -13.33 -9.40 -7.13
C ALA A 171 -14.21 -10.33 -8.00
N CYS A 172 -15.39 -10.73 -7.51
CA CYS A 172 -16.23 -11.75 -8.11
C CYS A 172 -17.07 -11.22 -9.29
N LYS A 173 -16.93 -11.87 -10.46
CA LYS A 173 -17.68 -11.54 -11.68
C LYS A 173 -18.83 -12.52 -12.00
N GLU A 174 -18.85 -13.70 -11.38
CA GLU A 174 -19.87 -14.74 -11.58
C GLU A 174 -21.27 -14.28 -11.21
N SER A 175 -22.22 -14.41 -12.14
CA SER A 175 -23.64 -14.09 -11.90
C SER A 175 -24.25 -14.96 -10.79
N ASN A 176 -24.05 -16.28 -10.86
CA ASN A 176 -24.58 -17.28 -9.94
C ASN A 176 -23.55 -17.72 -8.88
N CYS A 177 -22.93 -16.76 -8.20
CA CYS A 177 -21.97 -17.03 -7.14
C CYS A 177 -22.65 -17.67 -5.92
N GLN A 178 -22.12 -18.82 -5.46
CA GLN A 178 -22.64 -19.57 -4.31
C GLN A 178 -22.10 -19.10 -2.95
N VAL A 179 -21.15 -18.16 -2.96
CA VAL A 179 -20.62 -17.60 -1.71
C VAL A 179 -21.71 -16.78 -1.01
N PRO A 180 -22.00 -17.07 0.28
CA PRO A 180 -23.08 -16.39 1.01
C PRO A 180 -22.95 -14.87 0.96
N ARG A 181 -24.06 -14.16 0.74
CA ARG A 181 -24.15 -12.68 0.71
C ARG A 181 -23.35 -11.99 -0.41
N CYS A 182 -22.63 -12.72 -1.27
CA CYS A 182 -21.85 -12.13 -2.35
C CYS A 182 -22.72 -11.31 -3.31
N ARG A 183 -23.90 -11.85 -3.70
CA ARG A 183 -24.86 -11.16 -4.57
C ARG A 183 -25.34 -9.85 -3.95
N ASP A 184 -25.84 -9.89 -2.71
CA ASP A 184 -26.35 -8.72 -2.00
C ASP A 184 -25.30 -7.61 -1.90
N MET A 185 -24.05 -7.99 -1.55
CA MET A 185 -22.94 -7.05 -1.42
C MET A 185 -22.60 -6.39 -2.76
N ARG A 186 -22.54 -7.16 -3.85
CA ARG A 186 -22.29 -6.60 -5.19
C ARG A 186 -23.38 -5.65 -5.62
N GLU A 187 -24.63 -6.02 -5.39
CA GLU A 187 -25.77 -5.17 -5.72
C GLU A 187 -25.75 -3.87 -4.92
N HIS A 188 -25.44 -3.94 -3.62
CA HIS A 188 -25.27 -2.76 -2.78
C HIS A 188 -24.16 -1.84 -3.30
N VAL A 189 -23.00 -2.37 -3.66
CA VAL A 189 -21.90 -1.58 -4.25
C VAL A 189 -22.33 -0.96 -5.60
N ARG A 190 -23.02 -1.70 -6.47
CA ARG A 190 -23.54 -1.18 -7.74
C ARG A 190 -24.51 -0.02 -7.52
N ARG A 191 -25.43 -0.13 -6.56
CA ARG A 191 -26.36 0.94 -6.21
C ARG A 191 -25.64 2.20 -5.72
N LEU A 192 -24.65 2.05 -4.84
CA LEU A 192 -23.86 3.18 -4.36
C LEU A 192 -23.10 3.87 -5.51
N GLN A 193 -22.51 3.09 -6.42
CA GLN A 193 -21.83 3.62 -7.59
C GLN A 193 -22.79 4.39 -8.51
N GLN A 194 -23.95 3.81 -8.83
CA GLN A 194 -24.97 4.46 -9.64
C GLN A 194 -25.45 5.77 -9.00
N GLN A 195 -25.71 5.78 -7.69
CA GLN A 195 -26.13 7.00 -6.99
C GLN A 195 -25.05 8.09 -7.07
N SER A 196 -23.78 7.72 -6.87
CA SER A 196 -22.65 8.66 -7.00
C SER A 196 -22.54 9.20 -8.43
N ASP A 197 -22.66 8.35 -9.43
CA ASP A 197 -22.58 8.76 -10.84
C ASP A 197 -23.74 9.66 -11.24
N THR A 198 -24.96 9.37 -10.80
CA THR A 198 -26.12 10.23 -11.03
C THR A 198 -25.93 11.61 -10.39
N ARG A 199 -25.47 11.66 -9.13
CA ARG A 199 -25.17 12.93 -8.44
C ARG A 199 -24.10 13.74 -9.19
N ARG A 200 -23.03 13.07 -9.63
CA ARG A 200 -21.96 13.72 -10.41
C ARG A 200 -22.48 14.28 -11.74
N ARG A 201 -23.29 13.52 -12.47
CA ARG A 201 -23.89 13.97 -13.74
C ARG A 201 -24.82 15.16 -13.53
N ALA A 202 -25.67 15.12 -12.50
CA ALA A 202 -26.55 16.24 -12.16
C ALA A 202 -25.76 17.52 -11.85
N ALA A 203 -24.69 17.42 -11.04
CA ALA A 203 -23.82 18.55 -10.74
C ALA A 203 -23.15 19.14 -11.99
N VAL A 204 -22.69 18.29 -12.92
CA VAL A 204 -22.11 18.76 -14.19
C VAL A 204 -23.15 19.46 -15.05
N MET A 205 -24.36 18.89 -15.19
CA MET A 205 -25.44 19.50 -15.97
C MET A 205 -25.85 20.87 -15.40
N GLU A 206 -25.89 21.01 -14.08
CA GLU A 206 -26.20 22.28 -13.42
C GLU A 206 -25.10 23.34 -13.67
N MET A 207 -23.82 22.96 -13.58
CA MET A 207 -22.71 23.88 -13.91
C MET A 207 -22.76 24.35 -15.38
N VAL A 208 -23.13 23.46 -16.31
CA VAL A 208 -23.28 23.82 -17.74
C VAL A 208 -24.45 24.80 -17.93
N ARG A 209 -25.59 24.57 -17.25
CA ARG A 209 -26.75 25.47 -17.30
C ARG A 209 -26.40 26.86 -16.77
N GLN A 210 -25.70 26.94 -15.65
CA GLN A 210 -25.28 28.22 -15.06
C GLN A 210 -24.37 29.01 -16.00
N ARG A 211 -23.36 28.36 -16.59
CA ARG A 211 -22.48 29.00 -17.59
C ARG A 211 -23.23 29.48 -18.83
N ALA A 212 -24.22 28.73 -19.31
CA ALA A 212 -25.03 29.13 -20.45
C ALA A 212 -25.89 30.38 -20.13
N ALA A 213 -26.46 30.44 -18.92
CA ALA A 213 -27.22 31.59 -18.46
C ALA A 213 -26.34 32.85 -18.30
N GLU A 214 -25.12 32.70 -17.75
CA GLU A 214 -24.13 33.79 -17.66
C GLU A 214 -23.71 34.30 -19.04
N SER A 215 -23.53 33.41 -20.02
CA SER A 215 -23.15 33.81 -21.39
C SER A 215 -24.27 34.46 -22.20
N ALA A 216 -25.54 34.25 -21.82
CA ALA A 216 -26.70 34.84 -22.50
C ALA A 216 -27.18 36.15 -21.85
N GLY A 217 -26.67 36.48 -20.65
CA GLY A 217 -26.97 37.72 -19.93
C GLY A 217 -25.95 38.85 -20.14
N ASN A 218 -24.89 38.60 -20.94
CA ASN A 218 -23.91 39.58 -21.41
C ASN A 218 -24.13 39.87 -22.90
#